data_AF-A0A2E2CQV4-F1
#
_entry.id   AF-A0A2E2CQV4-F1
#
_cell.length_a   1.000
_cell.length_b   1.000
_cell.length_c   1.000
_cell.angle_alpha   90.00
_cell.angle_beta   90.00
_cell.angle_gamma   90.00
#
_symmetry.space_group_name_H-M   'P 1'
#
loop_
_entity.id
_entity.type
_entity.pdbx_description
1 polymer ?
#
loop_
_entity_poly.entity_id
_entity_poly.type
_entity_poly.pdbx_seq_one_letter_code
_entity_poly.pdbx_strand_id
1 'polypeptide(L)'
;MTHPLTIEKAAALIEKFEGVEVESYLDPQGVPTICTGLTKYSNGDPVRMGDVCFAAICTEYTKEQIERDVLPEVSKIPGWDNLGPNRQAVIISFAWNMSIDFFEKPEFENLREVLKEGAKHPEAYEDVPFILGLFNKSYGEQLPGLMFRREMESDEWRKESVLPIHLEASDDTFIKKAPINHYLLSEEGKNYIETDEVLLISRLEEIPRDNHALVTLIGSGEKWFIEQRYWRERNATNFSIRKNDTVTWNVLEDRVGKYITVGEMLQYDPRRAPVEGSKDILNLLQLAEQFDSIREAWGAPIGVLGGYRPEEKIKDNYHSKGMALDIYPVEDDLVEFSRWLSRRWTGGFLPNKEKGYVHIDIRKNGAFYTRPQQSLKSLAI
;
A
#
# COMPACT_ATOMS: atom_id res chain seq x y z
N MET A 1 7.76 -6.61 10.49
CA MET A 1 7.62 -5.33 11.20
C MET A 1 6.16 -4.88 11.08
N THR A 2 5.58 -4.35 12.15
CA THR A 2 4.21 -3.80 12.12
C THR A 2 4.21 -2.44 11.42
N HIS A 3 3.24 -2.20 10.52
CA HIS A 3 3.16 -0.95 9.80
C HIS A 3 2.81 0.21 10.78
N PRO A 4 3.40 1.42 10.63
CA PRO A 4 3.20 2.51 11.59
C PRO A 4 1.75 2.98 11.78
N LEU A 5 0.89 2.74 10.79
CA LEU A 5 -0.53 3.10 10.82
C LEU A 5 -1.43 2.00 11.40
N THR A 6 -0.90 0.81 11.66
CA THR A 6 -1.69 -0.37 12.07
C THR A 6 -2.41 -0.15 13.38
N ILE A 7 -1.69 0.34 14.40
CA ILE A 7 -2.23 0.48 15.76
C ILE A 7 -3.37 1.50 15.80
N GLU A 8 -3.22 2.61 15.10
CA GLU A 8 -4.27 3.63 14.99
C GLU A 8 -5.52 3.10 14.28
N LYS A 9 -5.36 2.37 13.17
CA LYS A 9 -6.48 1.74 12.46
C LYS A 9 -7.16 0.64 13.28
N ALA A 10 -6.37 -0.19 13.96
CA ALA A 10 -6.89 -1.26 14.79
C ALA A 10 -7.70 -0.71 15.97
N ALA A 11 -7.20 0.32 16.66
CA ALA A 11 -7.93 0.98 17.74
C ALA A 11 -9.25 1.55 17.24
N ALA A 12 -9.25 2.30 16.14
CA ALA A 12 -10.48 2.86 15.56
C ALA A 12 -11.50 1.77 15.17
N LEU A 13 -11.03 0.63 14.66
CA LEU A 13 -11.89 -0.50 14.30
C LEU A 13 -12.48 -1.19 15.53
N ILE A 14 -11.68 -1.41 16.58
CA ILE A 14 -12.11 -2.02 17.84
C ILE A 14 -13.11 -1.11 18.56
N GLU A 15 -12.80 0.18 18.72
CA GLU A 15 -13.67 1.18 19.35
C GLU A 15 -15.04 1.26 18.68
N LYS A 16 -15.10 1.09 17.36
CA LYS A 16 -16.37 1.04 16.61
C LYS A 16 -17.29 -0.11 17.06
N PHE A 17 -16.74 -1.22 17.54
CA PHE A 17 -17.51 -2.39 17.94
C PHE A 17 -17.71 -2.49 19.46
N GLU A 18 -16.67 -2.21 20.24
CA GLU A 18 -16.72 -2.30 21.71
C GLU A 18 -17.35 -1.05 22.34
N GLY A 19 -17.35 0.08 21.63
CA GLY A 19 -17.72 1.38 22.19
C GLY A 19 -16.59 2.01 23.02
N VAL A 20 -16.79 3.26 23.43
CA VAL A 20 -15.88 4.01 24.29
C VAL A 20 -16.67 4.68 25.41
N GLU A 21 -16.60 4.13 26.61
CA GLU A 21 -17.27 4.66 27.80
C GLU A 21 -16.30 5.53 28.61
N VAL A 22 -16.50 6.85 28.61
CA VAL A 22 -15.60 7.79 29.31
C VAL A 22 -15.84 7.84 30.83
N GLU A 23 -16.91 7.21 31.31
CA GLU A 23 -17.19 7.04 32.73
C GLU A 23 -17.18 5.55 33.07
N SER A 24 -16.64 5.21 34.23
CA SER A 24 -16.58 3.82 34.68
C SER A 24 -17.98 3.21 34.88
N TYR A 25 -18.14 1.98 34.41
CA TYR A 25 -19.36 1.18 34.51
C TYR A 25 -19.04 -0.23 35.04
N LEU A 26 -20.08 -1.00 35.36
CA LEU A 26 -19.93 -2.42 35.68
C LEU A 26 -20.20 -3.24 34.43
N ASP A 27 -19.23 -4.08 34.03
CA ASP A 27 -19.44 -5.06 32.97
C ASP A 27 -20.50 -6.12 33.38
N PRO A 28 -20.92 -7.03 32.48
CA PRO A 28 -21.91 -8.06 32.83
C PRO A 28 -21.43 -9.06 33.89
N GLN A 29 -20.14 -9.05 34.26
CA GLN A 29 -19.55 -9.86 35.33
C GLN A 29 -19.43 -9.05 36.65
N GLY A 30 -19.80 -7.78 36.66
CA GLY A 30 -19.72 -6.89 37.82
C GLY A 30 -18.32 -6.31 38.08
N VAL A 31 -17.44 -6.29 37.08
CA VAL A 31 -16.10 -5.71 37.17
C VAL A 31 -16.13 -4.24 36.72
N PRO A 32 -15.60 -3.30 37.53
CA PRO A 32 -15.44 -1.91 37.11
C PRO A 32 -14.59 -1.82 35.84
N THR A 33 -15.17 -1.18 34.83
CA THR A 33 -14.64 -1.10 33.46
C THR A 33 -14.79 0.32 32.95
N ILE A 34 -13.86 0.80 32.13
CA ILE A 34 -13.91 2.12 31.49
C ILE A 34 -13.32 2.04 30.08
N CYS A 35 -13.49 3.07 29.28
CA CYS A 35 -12.98 3.18 27.92
C CYS A 35 -13.46 2.01 27.05
N THR A 36 -12.55 1.34 26.36
CA THR A 36 -12.82 0.23 25.44
C THR A 36 -12.66 -1.11 26.16
N GLY A 37 -13.38 -1.31 27.27
CA GLY A 37 -13.29 -2.54 28.07
C GLY A 37 -12.07 -2.63 29.00
N LEU A 38 -11.46 -1.51 29.38
CA LEU A 38 -10.31 -1.46 30.29
C LEU A 38 -10.75 -1.75 31.73
N THR A 39 -10.13 -2.73 32.38
CA THR A 39 -10.37 -3.07 33.81
C THR A 39 -9.17 -2.76 34.72
N LYS A 40 -7.99 -2.55 34.12
CA LYS A 40 -6.76 -2.16 34.81
C LYS A 40 -5.96 -1.19 33.95
N TYR A 41 -5.49 -0.10 34.53
CA TYR A 41 -4.63 0.87 33.87
C TYR A 41 -3.22 0.29 33.65
N SER A 42 -2.45 0.94 32.76
CA SER A 42 -1.09 0.50 32.39
C SER A 42 -0.08 0.53 33.54
N ASN A 43 -0.36 1.29 34.60
CA ASN A 43 0.42 1.27 35.84
C ASN A 43 0.06 0.10 36.78
N GLY A 44 -0.92 -0.74 36.42
CA GLY A 44 -1.40 -1.87 37.20
C GLY A 44 -2.55 -1.57 38.15
N ASP A 45 -2.95 -0.30 38.31
CA ASP A 45 -4.08 0.06 39.17
C ASP A 45 -5.40 -0.47 38.57
N PRO A 46 -6.30 -1.04 39.39
CA PRO A 46 -7.63 -1.42 38.92
C PRO A 46 -8.48 -0.18 38.66
N VAL A 47 -9.37 -0.28 37.67
CA VAL A 47 -10.43 0.71 37.46
C VAL A 47 -11.37 0.70 38.67
N ARG A 48 -11.84 1.88 39.06
CA ARG A 48 -12.77 2.07 40.19
C ARG A 48 -14.03 2.76 39.70
N MET A 49 -15.15 2.43 40.33
CA MET A 49 -16.40 3.14 40.09
C MET A 49 -16.24 4.63 40.46
N GLY A 50 -16.63 5.51 39.54
CA GLY A 50 -16.43 6.95 39.63
C GLY A 50 -15.19 7.47 38.89
N ASP A 51 -14.34 6.59 38.35
CA ASP A 51 -13.28 7.02 37.42
C ASP A 51 -13.91 7.62 36.16
N VAL A 52 -13.30 8.70 35.66
CA VAL A 52 -13.69 9.44 34.44
C VAL A 52 -12.45 9.68 33.58
N CYS A 53 -12.60 9.56 32.27
CA CYS A 53 -11.55 9.70 31.28
C CYS A 53 -11.97 10.67 30.15
N PHE A 54 -11.04 10.97 29.25
CA PHE A 54 -11.34 11.65 27.99
C PHE A 54 -11.27 10.64 26.85
N ALA A 55 -12.14 10.79 25.84
CA ALA A 55 -12.17 9.87 24.69
C ALA A 55 -10.79 9.68 24.03
N ALA A 56 -10.03 10.77 23.84
CA ALA A 56 -8.67 10.69 23.28
C ALA A 56 -7.71 9.87 24.16
N ILE A 57 -7.84 9.92 25.49
CA ILE A 57 -7.02 9.12 26.41
C ILE A 57 -7.47 7.66 26.39
N CYS A 58 -8.78 7.39 26.30
CA CYS A 58 -9.31 6.04 26.10
C CYS A 58 -8.76 5.39 24.83
N THR A 59 -8.63 6.16 23.75
CA THR A 59 -7.97 5.69 22.52
C THR A 59 -6.51 5.33 22.76
N GLU A 60 -5.76 6.14 23.48
CA GLU A 60 -4.37 5.79 23.83
C GLU A 60 -4.29 4.53 24.70
N TYR A 61 -5.18 4.34 25.67
CA TYR A 61 -5.25 3.08 26.43
C TYR A 61 -5.56 1.87 25.53
N THR A 62 -6.45 2.02 24.56
CA THR A 62 -6.76 0.96 23.60
C THR A 62 -5.52 0.60 22.78
N LYS A 63 -4.77 1.60 22.29
CA LYS A 63 -3.52 1.40 21.56
C LYS A 63 -2.47 0.70 22.42
N GLU A 64 -2.29 1.14 23.67
CA GLU A 64 -1.36 0.51 24.62
C GLU A 64 -1.71 -0.96 24.87
N GLN A 65 -3.00 -1.30 25.03
CA GLN A 65 -3.45 -2.69 25.19
C GLN A 65 -3.18 -3.52 23.94
N ILE A 66 -3.44 -2.98 22.75
CA ILE A 66 -3.12 -3.67 21.49
C ILE A 66 -1.62 -3.99 21.43
N GLU A 67 -0.77 -3.01 21.71
CA GLU A 67 0.69 -3.17 21.65
C GLU A 67 1.21 -4.15 22.70
N ARG A 68 0.67 -4.11 23.92
CA ARG A 68 1.10 -4.94 25.04
C ARG A 68 0.62 -6.37 24.93
N ASP A 69 -0.66 -6.57 24.59
CA ASP A 69 -1.34 -7.85 24.76
C ASP A 69 -1.55 -8.59 23.43
N VAL A 70 -1.97 -7.88 22.38
CA VAL A 70 -2.38 -8.51 21.12
C VAL A 70 -1.22 -8.66 20.14
N LEU A 71 -0.47 -7.58 19.94
CA LEU A 71 0.60 -7.51 18.95
C LEU A 71 1.69 -8.57 19.12
N PRO A 72 2.15 -8.92 20.34
CA PRO A 72 3.14 -9.97 20.53
C PRO A 72 2.72 -11.32 19.97
N GLU A 73 1.41 -11.64 20.00
CA GLU A 73 0.89 -12.92 19.50
C GLU A 73 0.66 -12.87 18.00
N VAL A 74 -0.08 -11.88 17.49
CA VAL A 74 -0.44 -11.85 16.05
C VAL A 74 0.74 -11.52 15.13
N SER A 75 1.78 -10.85 15.63
CA SER A 75 2.99 -10.58 14.82
C SER A 75 3.84 -11.83 14.52
N LYS A 76 3.52 -12.97 15.15
CA LYS A 76 4.14 -14.28 14.85
C LYS A 76 3.59 -14.93 13.59
N ILE A 77 2.47 -14.42 13.05
CA ILE A 77 1.84 -14.97 11.84
C ILE A 77 2.82 -14.87 10.66
N PRO A 78 3.05 -15.95 9.89
CA PRO A 78 3.94 -15.92 8.73
C PRO A 78 3.55 -14.82 7.74
N GLY A 79 4.54 -14.04 7.30
CA GLY A 79 4.32 -12.94 6.37
C GLY A 79 3.61 -11.71 6.97
N TRP A 80 3.50 -11.61 8.30
CA TRP A 80 2.92 -10.43 8.99
C TRP A 80 3.48 -9.11 8.46
N ASP A 81 4.79 -9.05 8.23
CA ASP A 81 5.51 -7.89 7.73
C ASP A 81 5.21 -7.54 6.27
N ASN A 82 4.63 -8.48 5.52
CA ASN A 82 4.17 -8.26 4.16
C ASN A 82 2.71 -7.78 4.09
N LEU A 83 1.95 -7.85 5.19
CA LEU A 83 0.62 -7.28 5.27
C LEU A 83 0.70 -5.77 5.43
N GLY A 84 -0.23 -5.04 4.79
CA GLY A 84 -0.35 -3.61 5.00
C GLY A 84 -1.13 -3.28 6.27
N PRO A 85 -1.24 -1.99 6.60
CA PRO A 85 -1.85 -1.55 7.83
C PRO A 85 -3.30 -1.99 8.01
N ASN A 86 -4.06 -2.11 6.93
CA ASN A 86 -5.47 -2.49 6.99
C ASN A 86 -5.62 -3.97 7.33
N ARG A 87 -4.90 -4.86 6.64
CA ARG A 87 -4.94 -6.30 6.92
C ARG A 87 -4.39 -6.62 8.31
N GLN A 88 -3.32 -5.94 8.73
CA GLN A 88 -2.80 -6.07 10.09
C GLN A 88 -3.84 -5.60 11.14
N ALA A 89 -4.52 -4.47 10.91
CA ALA A 89 -5.56 -3.97 11.81
C ALA A 89 -6.75 -4.91 11.92
N VAL A 90 -7.17 -5.54 10.81
CA VAL A 90 -8.23 -6.55 10.80
C VAL A 90 -7.86 -7.77 11.65
N ILE A 91 -6.62 -8.28 11.52
CA ILE A 91 -6.17 -9.41 12.34
C ILE A 91 -6.17 -9.05 13.83
N ILE A 92 -5.71 -7.85 14.18
CA ILE A 92 -5.75 -7.36 15.57
C ILE A 92 -7.20 -7.28 16.08
N SER A 93 -8.12 -6.68 15.30
CA SER A 93 -9.54 -6.61 15.65
C SER A 93 -10.17 -8.00 15.82
N PHE A 94 -9.85 -8.92 14.92
CA PHE A 94 -10.33 -10.30 14.98
C PHE A 94 -9.83 -11.00 16.25
N ALA A 95 -8.54 -10.87 16.55
CA ALA A 95 -7.89 -11.43 17.74
C ALA A 95 -8.47 -10.84 19.03
N TRP A 96 -8.72 -9.52 19.07
CA TRP A 96 -9.39 -8.85 20.19
C TRP A 96 -10.77 -9.46 20.48
N ASN A 97 -11.54 -9.73 19.42
CA ASN A 97 -12.90 -10.24 19.53
C ASN A 97 -13.00 -11.72 19.89
N MET A 98 -12.18 -12.53 19.23
CA MET A 98 -12.34 -13.99 19.24
C MET A 98 -11.37 -14.62 20.23
N SER A 99 -10.08 -14.36 20.04
CA SER A 99 -9.02 -14.84 20.92
C SER A 99 -7.67 -14.29 20.47
N ILE A 100 -6.85 -13.81 21.40
CA ILE A 100 -5.51 -13.28 21.07
C ILE A 100 -4.60 -14.38 20.47
N ASP A 101 -4.72 -15.60 20.97
CA ASP A 101 -4.00 -16.80 20.56
C ASP A 101 -4.72 -17.60 19.46
N PHE A 102 -5.63 -16.99 18.68
CA PHE A 102 -6.44 -17.70 17.68
C PHE A 102 -5.61 -18.52 16.69
N PHE A 103 -4.39 -18.08 16.38
CA PHE A 103 -3.53 -18.74 15.40
C PHE A 103 -3.05 -20.13 15.86
N GLU A 104 -3.04 -20.40 17.16
CA GLU A 104 -2.64 -21.70 17.73
C GLU A 104 -3.83 -22.65 17.93
N LYS A 105 -5.05 -22.17 17.68
CA LYS A 105 -6.30 -22.84 18.06
C LYS A 105 -6.94 -23.59 16.89
N PRO A 106 -7.28 -24.89 17.02
CA PRO A 106 -7.85 -25.70 15.94
C PRO A 106 -9.16 -25.17 15.36
N GLU A 107 -9.98 -24.48 16.14
CA GLU A 107 -11.24 -23.90 15.69
C GLU A 107 -11.06 -22.78 14.65
N PHE A 108 -9.85 -22.23 14.49
CA PHE A 108 -9.51 -21.22 13.48
C PHE A 108 -8.68 -21.79 12.32
N GLU A 109 -8.66 -23.11 12.11
CA GLU A 109 -7.87 -23.80 11.08
C GLU A 109 -7.94 -23.12 9.72
N ASN A 110 -9.16 -22.86 9.21
CA ASN A 110 -9.35 -22.28 7.89
C ASN A 110 -8.68 -20.90 7.76
N LEU A 111 -8.77 -20.04 8.79
CA LEU A 111 -8.14 -18.73 8.79
C LEU A 111 -6.62 -18.85 8.92
N ARG A 112 -6.14 -19.79 9.74
CA ARG A 112 -4.71 -20.05 9.88
C ARG A 112 -4.07 -20.50 8.57
N GLU A 113 -4.70 -21.47 7.89
CA GLU A 113 -4.15 -22.03 6.66
C GLU A 113 -4.16 -21.03 5.51
N VAL A 114 -5.22 -20.22 5.34
CA VAL A 114 -5.22 -19.16 4.32
C VAL A 114 -4.16 -18.09 4.60
N LEU A 115 -3.88 -17.76 5.88
CA LEU A 115 -2.85 -16.78 6.24
C LEU A 115 -1.44 -17.32 5.96
N LYS A 116 -1.19 -18.61 6.25
CA LYS A 116 0.06 -19.29 5.91
C LYS A 116 0.27 -19.38 4.40
N GLU A 117 -0.79 -19.70 3.67
CA GLU A 117 -0.75 -19.81 2.22
C GLU A 117 -0.49 -18.45 1.58
N GLY A 118 -1.23 -17.41 2.01
CA GLY A 118 -1.05 -16.03 1.55
C GLY A 118 0.37 -15.48 1.73
N ALA A 119 1.10 -15.97 2.73
CA ALA A 119 2.50 -15.57 2.94
C ALA A 119 3.42 -16.01 1.79
N LYS A 120 3.04 -17.05 1.05
CA LYS A 120 3.76 -17.61 -0.11
C LYS A 120 3.08 -17.22 -1.43
N HIS A 121 1.75 -17.26 -1.44
CA HIS A 121 0.87 -17.03 -2.59
C HIS A 121 -0.08 -15.87 -2.24
N PRO A 122 0.34 -14.60 -2.37
CA PRO A 122 -0.43 -13.44 -1.91
C PRO A 122 -1.89 -13.41 -2.36
N GLU A 123 -2.21 -13.97 -3.53
CA GLU A 123 -3.56 -14.12 -4.06
C GLU A 123 -4.50 -14.91 -3.13
N ALA A 124 -3.99 -15.83 -2.30
CA ALA A 124 -4.80 -16.57 -1.34
C ALA A 124 -5.42 -15.67 -0.26
N TYR A 125 -4.85 -14.48 -0.02
CA TYR A 125 -5.45 -13.52 0.90
C TYR A 125 -6.82 -13.01 0.45
N GLU A 126 -7.22 -13.20 -0.82
CA GLU A 126 -8.55 -12.83 -1.31
C GLU A 126 -9.67 -13.71 -0.73
N ASP A 127 -9.34 -14.88 -0.18
CA ASP A 127 -10.31 -15.78 0.48
C ASP A 127 -10.59 -15.39 1.94
N VAL A 128 -9.72 -14.58 2.56
CA VAL A 128 -9.84 -14.19 3.97
C VAL A 128 -11.20 -13.53 4.30
N PRO A 129 -11.73 -12.58 3.52
CA PRO A 129 -13.07 -12.03 3.74
C PRO A 129 -14.18 -13.09 3.86
N PHE A 130 -14.17 -14.09 2.98
CA PHE A 130 -15.13 -15.18 3.03
C PHE A 130 -14.96 -16.00 4.32
N ILE A 131 -13.71 -16.30 4.68
CA ILE A 131 -13.38 -17.08 5.88
C ILE A 131 -13.75 -16.32 7.15
N LEU A 132 -13.51 -15.00 7.22
CA LEU A 132 -13.95 -14.14 8.32
C LEU A 132 -15.46 -14.24 8.53
N GLY A 133 -16.23 -14.25 7.44
CA GLY A 133 -17.68 -14.42 7.45
C GLY A 133 -18.18 -15.70 8.13
N LEU A 134 -17.33 -16.73 8.31
CA LEU A 134 -17.68 -17.95 9.03
C LEU A 134 -17.71 -17.77 10.56
N PHE A 135 -16.99 -16.78 11.08
CA PHE A 135 -16.85 -16.51 12.52
C PHE A 135 -17.91 -15.52 13.02
N ASN A 136 -19.18 -15.88 12.80
CA ASN A 136 -20.35 -15.04 13.14
C ASN A 136 -21.31 -15.66 14.17
N LYS A 137 -20.89 -16.74 14.84
CA LYS A 137 -21.74 -17.50 15.76
C LYS A 137 -21.25 -17.44 17.20
N SER A 138 -22.18 -17.53 18.14
CA SER A 138 -21.92 -17.85 19.55
C SER A 138 -22.89 -18.93 20.01
N TYR A 139 -22.40 -19.96 20.71
CA TYR A 139 -23.18 -21.15 21.11
C TYR A 139 -23.99 -21.81 19.97
N GLY A 140 -23.50 -21.70 18.73
CA GLY A 140 -24.14 -22.27 17.54
C GLY A 140 -25.15 -21.36 16.84
N GLU A 141 -25.53 -20.23 17.45
CA GLU A 141 -26.47 -19.27 16.88
C GLU A 141 -25.73 -18.11 16.21
N GLN A 142 -26.25 -17.65 15.06
CA GLN A 142 -25.70 -16.48 14.37
C GLN A 142 -26.05 -15.21 15.12
N LEU A 143 -25.04 -14.35 15.35
CA LEU A 143 -25.22 -13.07 16.02
C LEU A 143 -25.14 -11.92 15.02
N PRO A 144 -26.18 -11.09 14.87
CA PRO A 144 -26.17 -9.95 13.94
C PRO A 144 -24.98 -9.00 14.14
N GLY A 145 -24.58 -8.77 15.39
CA GLY A 145 -23.42 -7.94 15.72
C GLY A 145 -22.10 -8.52 15.19
N LEU A 146 -21.90 -9.84 15.29
CA LEU A 146 -20.72 -10.50 14.73
C LEU A 146 -20.74 -10.51 13.20
N MET A 147 -21.91 -10.73 12.59
CA MET A 147 -22.05 -10.64 11.12
C MET A 147 -21.62 -9.26 10.62
N PHE A 148 -22.11 -8.19 11.24
CA PHE A 148 -21.75 -6.82 10.89
C PHE A 148 -20.26 -6.54 11.13
N ARG A 149 -19.69 -7.02 12.24
CA ARG A 149 -18.25 -6.90 12.52
C ARG A 149 -17.39 -7.58 11.45
N ARG A 150 -17.70 -8.82 11.10
CA ARG A 150 -16.96 -9.59 10.08
C ARG A 150 -17.08 -8.97 8.68
N GLU A 151 -18.21 -8.37 8.34
CA GLU A 151 -18.38 -7.63 7.09
C GLU A 151 -17.49 -6.38 7.05
N MET A 152 -17.53 -5.56 8.10
CA MET A 152 -16.69 -4.36 8.20
C MET A 152 -15.19 -4.69 8.19
N GLU A 153 -14.77 -5.77 8.86
CA GLU A 153 -13.40 -6.28 8.81
C GLU A 153 -13.03 -6.79 7.40
N SER A 154 -13.98 -7.43 6.71
CA SER A 154 -13.81 -7.87 5.32
C SER A 154 -13.62 -6.69 4.37
N ASP A 155 -14.40 -5.63 4.52
CA ASP A 155 -14.26 -4.40 3.72
C ASP A 155 -12.89 -3.74 3.95
N GLU A 156 -12.45 -3.65 5.21
CA GLU A 156 -11.14 -3.10 5.53
C GLU A 156 -10.01 -3.96 4.96
N TRP A 157 -10.16 -5.28 4.99
CA TRP A 157 -9.21 -6.23 4.39
C TRP A 157 -9.06 -6.07 2.87
N ARG A 158 -10.19 -5.87 2.16
CA ARG A 158 -10.23 -5.70 0.69
C ARG A 158 -9.58 -4.42 0.20
N LYS A 159 -9.37 -3.42 1.07
CA LYS A 159 -8.63 -2.21 0.69
C LYS A 159 -7.17 -2.48 0.31
N GLU A 160 -6.64 -3.65 0.68
CA GLU A 160 -5.31 -4.13 0.30
C GLU A 160 -5.39 -5.37 -0.61
N SER A 161 -6.50 -5.54 -1.34
CA SER A 161 -6.66 -6.64 -2.29
C SER A 161 -5.55 -6.66 -3.33
N VAL A 162 -5.07 -7.86 -3.60
CA VAL A 162 -3.99 -8.15 -4.54
C VAL A 162 -4.55 -8.89 -5.74
N LEU A 163 -5.43 -8.19 -6.48
CA LEU A 163 -5.96 -8.72 -7.73
C LEU A 163 -4.81 -8.98 -8.72
N PRO A 164 -4.93 -10.00 -9.59
CA PRO A 164 -3.88 -10.33 -10.55
C PRO A 164 -3.54 -9.14 -11.45
N ILE A 165 -2.28 -8.71 -11.40
CA ILE A 165 -1.74 -7.68 -12.28
C ILE A 165 -1.26 -8.38 -13.56
N HIS A 166 -1.69 -7.86 -14.71
CA HIS A 166 -1.33 -8.39 -16.02
C HIS A 166 -0.21 -7.54 -16.60
N LEU A 167 1.04 -8.00 -16.47
CA LEU A 167 2.19 -7.31 -17.04
C LEU A 167 2.50 -7.86 -18.43
N GLU A 168 2.27 -7.05 -19.44
CA GLU A 168 2.59 -7.32 -20.84
C GLU A 168 3.99 -6.80 -21.17
N ALA A 169 4.83 -7.63 -21.79
CA ALA A 169 6.16 -7.25 -22.21
C ALA A 169 6.07 -6.29 -23.41
N SER A 170 6.65 -5.09 -23.29
CA SER A 170 6.69 -4.10 -24.39
C SER A 170 7.79 -4.39 -25.41
N ASP A 171 8.77 -5.19 -25.02
CA ASP A 171 9.95 -5.57 -25.81
C ASP A 171 10.44 -6.94 -25.33
N ASP A 172 11.24 -7.60 -26.18
CA ASP A 172 11.95 -8.84 -25.83
C ASP A 172 12.80 -8.61 -24.58
N THR A 173 12.59 -9.43 -23.56
CA THR A 173 13.18 -9.19 -22.24
C THR A 173 13.43 -10.48 -21.47
N PHE A 174 13.86 -10.34 -20.22
CA PHE A 174 14.08 -11.45 -19.31
C PHE A 174 13.50 -11.18 -17.93
N ILE A 175 12.87 -12.19 -17.35
CA ILE A 175 12.75 -12.28 -15.89
C ILE A 175 14.01 -12.91 -15.30
N LYS A 176 14.45 -12.47 -14.12
CA LYS A 176 15.80 -12.74 -13.61
C LYS A 176 15.81 -13.16 -12.14
N LYS A 177 16.77 -14.00 -11.72
CA LYS A 177 16.97 -14.34 -10.30
C LYS A 177 17.73 -13.28 -9.50
N ALA A 178 18.35 -12.30 -10.17
CA ALA A 178 18.96 -11.14 -9.54
C ALA A 178 18.75 -9.86 -10.38
N PRO A 179 18.72 -8.66 -9.76
CA PRO A 179 18.48 -7.38 -10.43
C PRO A 179 19.76 -6.85 -11.11
N ILE A 180 20.35 -7.67 -11.97
CA ILE A 180 21.56 -7.36 -12.74
C ILE A 180 21.31 -7.61 -14.23
N ASN A 181 22.27 -7.24 -15.07
CA ASN A 181 22.14 -7.47 -16.51
C ASN A 181 22.09 -8.97 -16.83
N HIS A 182 21.22 -9.36 -17.77
CA HIS A 182 20.94 -10.77 -18.09
C HIS A 182 22.17 -11.55 -18.58
N TYR A 183 23.15 -10.89 -19.21
CA TYR A 183 24.38 -11.53 -19.68
C TYR A 183 25.35 -11.91 -18.54
N LEU A 184 25.10 -11.43 -17.32
CA LEU A 184 25.83 -11.82 -16.12
C LEU A 184 25.19 -13.01 -15.40
N LEU A 185 24.02 -13.47 -15.87
CA LEU A 185 23.27 -14.59 -15.28
C LEU A 185 23.48 -15.87 -16.07
N SER A 186 23.46 -17.00 -15.36
CA SER A 186 23.36 -18.32 -15.97
C SER A 186 22.01 -18.49 -16.68
N GLU A 187 21.88 -19.51 -17.52
CA GLU A 187 20.60 -19.86 -18.18
C GLU A 187 19.50 -20.24 -17.17
N GLU A 188 19.85 -20.85 -16.03
CA GLU A 188 18.87 -21.10 -14.94
C GLU A 188 18.51 -19.82 -14.16
N GLY A 189 19.35 -18.78 -14.28
CA GLY A 189 19.20 -17.51 -13.58
C GLY A 189 18.30 -16.50 -14.30
N LYS A 190 17.82 -16.82 -15.50
CA LYS A 190 17.00 -15.93 -16.34
C LYS A 190 16.05 -16.74 -17.20
N ASN A 191 14.86 -16.21 -17.46
CA ASN A 191 13.96 -16.76 -18.48
C ASN A 191 13.67 -15.69 -19.50
N TYR A 192 13.81 -16.03 -20.78
CA TYR A 192 13.46 -15.17 -21.90
C TYR A 192 11.94 -14.99 -21.97
N ILE A 193 11.52 -13.79 -22.33
CA ILE A 193 10.13 -13.41 -22.55
C ILE A 193 10.08 -12.67 -23.89
N GLU A 194 9.23 -13.14 -24.79
CA GLU A 194 8.98 -12.46 -26.07
C GLU A 194 8.08 -11.23 -25.86
N THR A 195 8.23 -10.24 -26.74
CA THR A 195 7.29 -9.10 -26.82
C THR A 195 5.82 -9.58 -26.84
N ASP A 196 4.93 -8.84 -26.20
CA ASP A 196 3.48 -9.15 -26.03
C ASP A 196 3.15 -10.36 -25.14
N GLU A 197 4.14 -11.10 -24.62
CA GLU A 197 3.88 -12.10 -23.58
C GLU A 197 3.40 -11.43 -22.28
N VAL A 198 2.47 -12.10 -21.59
CA VAL A 198 1.84 -11.58 -20.36
C VAL A 198 2.25 -12.42 -19.15
N LEU A 199 2.81 -11.76 -18.15
CA LEU A 199 2.96 -12.30 -16.81
C LEU A 199 1.75 -11.96 -15.95
N LEU A 200 1.22 -12.97 -15.28
CA LEU A 200 0.24 -12.81 -14.22
C LEU A 200 0.96 -12.81 -12.87
N ILE A 201 0.88 -11.69 -12.16
CA ILE A 201 1.57 -11.52 -10.88
C ILE A 201 0.57 -11.16 -9.78
N SER A 202 0.79 -11.66 -8.58
CA SER A 202 0.01 -11.29 -7.39
C SER A 202 0.68 -10.20 -6.56
N ARG A 203 1.94 -9.85 -6.87
CA ARG A 203 2.66 -8.78 -6.21
C ARG A 203 3.78 -8.21 -7.06
N LEU A 204 3.94 -6.89 -7.01
CA LEU A 204 5.10 -6.15 -7.49
C LEU A 204 5.73 -5.41 -6.30
N GLU A 205 7.01 -5.68 -6.04
CA GLU A 205 7.80 -5.05 -4.98
C GLU A 205 8.91 -4.22 -5.65
N GLU A 206 8.74 -2.90 -5.62
CA GLU A 206 9.73 -1.96 -6.16
C GLU A 206 11.07 -2.07 -5.41
N ILE A 207 12.19 -1.99 -6.13
CA ILE A 207 13.50 -1.76 -5.52
C ILE A 207 13.78 -0.25 -5.53
N PRO A 208 13.86 0.42 -4.36
CA PRO A 208 13.99 1.86 -4.33
C PRO A 208 15.22 2.37 -5.10
N ARG A 209 14.98 3.34 -5.99
CA ARG A 209 15.99 4.00 -6.84
C ARG A 209 16.67 3.05 -7.85
N ASP A 210 16.04 1.93 -8.14
CA ASP A 210 16.46 0.98 -9.17
C ASP A 210 15.35 0.83 -10.23
N ASN A 211 15.71 0.44 -11.44
CA ASN A 211 14.73 0.20 -12.51
C ASN A 211 14.18 -1.24 -12.49
N HIS A 212 14.66 -2.08 -11.57
CA HIS A 212 14.12 -3.40 -11.34
C HIS A 212 13.00 -3.40 -10.29
N ALA A 213 12.09 -4.36 -10.42
CA ALA A 213 11.15 -4.74 -9.38
C ALA A 213 11.19 -6.25 -9.18
N LEU A 214 10.91 -6.70 -7.97
CA LEU A 214 10.67 -8.11 -7.67
C LEU A 214 9.18 -8.39 -7.85
N VAL A 215 8.83 -9.34 -8.70
CA VAL A 215 7.45 -9.79 -8.90
C VAL A 215 7.26 -11.17 -8.32
N THR A 216 6.05 -11.44 -7.82
CA THR A 216 5.62 -12.78 -7.39
C THR A 216 4.59 -13.30 -8.39
N LEU A 217 4.92 -14.41 -9.07
CA LEU A 217 4.06 -15.02 -10.07
C LEU A 217 2.85 -15.70 -9.40
N ILE A 218 1.68 -15.54 -10.01
CA ILE A 218 0.46 -16.20 -9.52
C ILE A 218 0.56 -17.72 -9.66
N GLY A 219 0.00 -18.46 -8.71
CA GLY A 219 -0.07 -19.92 -8.72
C GLY A 219 1.24 -20.61 -8.31
N SER A 220 2.39 -20.20 -8.85
CA SER A 220 3.69 -20.76 -8.44
C SER A 220 4.26 -20.11 -7.19
N GLY A 221 3.91 -18.84 -6.91
CA GLY A 221 4.52 -18.05 -5.84
C GLY A 221 6.01 -17.75 -6.08
N GLU A 222 6.54 -18.08 -7.26
CA GLU A 222 7.94 -17.84 -7.57
C GLU A 222 8.22 -16.35 -7.68
N LYS A 223 9.38 -15.96 -7.15
CA LYS A 223 9.85 -14.58 -7.21
C LYS A 223 10.90 -14.39 -8.29
N TRP A 224 10.73 -13.33 -9.07
CA TRP A 224 11.61 -12.97 -10.17
C TRP A 224 11.79 -11.46 -10.25
N PHE A 225 12.99 -11.02 -10.65
CA PHE A 225 13.25 -9.62 -10.95
C PHE A 225 12.89 -9.31 -12.40
N ILE A 226 12.14 -8.24 -12.61
CA ILE A 226 11.88 -7.65 -13.92
C ILE A 226 12.61 -6.31 -14.03
N GLU A 227 12.96 -5.89 -15.24
CA GLU A 227 13.31 -4.49 -15.51
C GLU A 227 12.06 -3.75 -15.95
N GLN A 228 11.49 -2.92 -15.07
CA GLN A 228 10.13 -2.37 -15.19
C GLN A 228 9.87 -1.62 -16.51
N ARG A 229 10.92 -1.04 -17.12
CA ARG A 229 10.80 -0.30 -18.38
C ARG A 229 10.27 -1.13 -19.55
N TYR A 230 10.47 -2.45 -19.53
CA TYR A 230 9.99 -3.37 -20.57
C TYR A 230 8.62 -3.98 -20.27
N TRP A 231 7.92 -3.51 -19.24
CA TRP A 231 6.64 -4.08 -18.82
C TRP A 231 5.58 -3.01 -18.71
N ARG A 232 4.37 -3.32 -19.18
CA ARG A 232 3.19 -2.46 -19.08
C ARG A 232 2.06 -3.22 -18.45
N GLU A 233 1.34 -2.56 -17.54
CA GLU A 233 0.12 -3.16 -17.02
C GLU A 233 -0.99 -3.04 -18.08
N ARG A 234 -1.60 -4.17 -18.44
CA ARG A 234 -2.50 -4.28 -19.58
C ARG A 234 -3.76 -3.43 -19.43
N ASN A 235 -4.27 -3.22 -18.21
CA ASN A 235 -5.45 -2.39 -18.00
C ASN A 235 -5.12 -0.88 -17.97
N ALA A 236 -3.93 -0.49 -17.54
CA ALA A 236 -3.46 0.89 -17.47
C ALA A 236 -3.37 1.53 -18.86
N THR A 237 -3.12 0.71 -19.91
CA THR A 237 -3.12 1.14 -21.31
C THR A 237 -4.53 1.33 -21.88
N ASN A 238 -5.58 0.91 -21.17
CA ASN A 238 -6.95 1.11 -21.58
C ASN A 238 -7.45 2.54 -21.26
N PHE A 239 -7.20 3.48 -22.18
CA PHE A 239 -7.64 4.88 -22.08
C PHE A 239 -9.16 5.07 -22.18
N SER A 240 -9.95 4.00 -22.35
CA SER A 240 -11.42 4.08 -22.30
C SER A 240 -11.97 4.22 -20.88
N ILE A 241 -11.16 3.93 -19.86
CA ILE A 241 -11.52 4.14 -18.45
C ILE A 241 -11.51 5.64 -18.17
N ARG A 242 -12.72 6.21 -18.00
CA ARG A 242 -12.88 7.62 -17.63
C ARG A 242 -12.44 7.83 -16.19
N LYS A 243 -11.71 8.92 -15.96
CA LYS A 243 -11.43 9.42 -14.61
C LYS A 243 -12.75 9.72 -13.87
N ASN A 244 -12.91 9.17 -12.68
CA ASN A 244 -14.01 9.49 -11.77
C ASN A 244 -13.81 10.88 -11.14
N ASP A 245 -14.88 11.49 -10.63
CA ASP A 245 -14.80 12.78 -9.92
C ASP A 245 -13.93 12.68 -8.66
N THR A 246 -13.91 11.51 -8.03
CA THR A 246 -13.11 11.19 -6.84
C THR A 246 -12.24 9.96 -7.10
N VAL A 247 -10.98 10.02 -6.66
CA VAL A 247 -10.02 8.91 -6.81
C VAL A 247 -10.24 7.87 -5.71
N THR A 248 -10.37 6.61 -6.11
CA THR A 248 -10.52 5.45 -5.23
C THR A 248 -9.16 4.78 -5.04
N TRP A 249 -8.41 5.18 -4.00
CA TRP A 249 -7.00 4.81 -3.81
C TRP A 249 -6.71 3.32 -3.57
N ASN A 250 -7.72 2.50 -3.29
CA ASN A 250 -7.61 1.05 -3.16
C ASN A 250 -8.02 0.28 -4.42
N VAL A 251 -8.25 0.98 -5.53
CA VAL A 251 -8.51 0.39 -6.86
C VAL A 251 -7.39 0.81 -7.78
N LEU A 252 -6.46 -0.10 -8.09
CA LEU A 252 -5.22 0.23 -8.80
C LEU A 252 -5.48 0.74 -10.23
N GLU A 253 -6.59 0.32 -10.84
CA GLU A 253 -7.00 0.72 -12.19
C GLU A 253 -7.65 2.11 -12.23
N ASP A 254 -8.04 2.69 -11.08
CA ASP A 254 -8.60 4.03 -11.02
C ASP A 254 -7.54 5.07 -11.43
N ARG A 255 -8.00 6.25 -11.86
CA ARG A 255 -7.17 7.29 -12.47
C ARG A 255 -6.93 8.43 -11.48
N VAL A 256 -5.67 8.71 -11.16
CA VAL A 256 -5.30 9.90 -10.38
C VAL A 256 -5.30 11.14 -11.30
N GLY A 257 -4.73 10.99 -12.49
CA GLY A 257 -4.73 11.97 -13.58
C GLY A 257 -5.33 11.39 -14.85
N LYS A 258 -5.29 12.15 -15.94
CA LYS A 258 -5.71 11.68 -17.27
C LYS A 258 -4.87 10.50 -17.74
N TYR A 259 -3.59 10.48 -17.37
CA TYR A 259 -2.60 9.55 -17.91
C TYR A 259 -1.92 8.66 -16.89
N ILE A 260 -2.23 8.80 -15.61
CA ILE A 260 -1.58 8.05 -14.51
C ILE A 260 -2.65 7.34 -13.67
N THR A 261 -2.48 6.04 -13.45
CA THR A 261 -3.35 5.22 -12.60
C THR A 261 -2.94 5.29 -11.14
N VAL A 262 -3.83 4.85 -10.24
CA VAL A 262 -3.51 4.61 -8.83
C VAL A 262 -2.39 3.58 -8.71
N GLY A 263 -2.41 2.52 -9.52
CA GLY A 263 -1.35 1.53 -9.62
C GLY A 263 0.01 2.14 -9.91
N GLU A 264 0.14 2.94 -10.97
CA GLU A 264 1.40 3.63 -11.27
C GLU A 264 1.80 4.59 -10.14
N MET A 265 0.86 5.33 -9.56
CA MET A 265 1.16 6.28 -8.48
C MET A 265 1.64 5.59 -7.20
N LEU A 266 1.05 4.45 -6.85
CA LEU A 266 1.37 3.66 -5.66
C LEU A 266 2.42 2.57 -5.94
N GLN A 267 2.92 2.48 -7.17
CA GLN A 267 3.83 1.43 -7.64
C GLN A 267 3.26 0.02 -7.42
N TYR A 268 1.96 -0.13 -7.70
CA TYR A 268 1.18 -1.36 -7.62
C TYR A 268 1.18 -2.02 -6.23
N ASP A 269 1.48 -1.24 -5.19
CA ASP A 269 1.41 -1.68 -3.81
C ASP A 269 0.22 -0.99 -3.11
N PRO A 270 -0.93 -1.68 -2.94
CA PRO A 270 -2.12 -1.09 -2.33
C PRO A 270 -1.90 -0.70 -0.86
N ARG A 271 -0.87 -1.25 -0.20
CA ARG A 271 -0.50 -0.89 1.18
C ARG A 271 -0.02 0.57 1.29
N ARG A 272 0.36 1.18 0.16
CA ARG A 272 0.79 2.57 0.07
C ARG A 272 -0.37 3.55 -0.13
N ALA A 273 -1.63 3.10 -0.17
CA ALA A 273 -2.77 4.01 -0.31
C ALA A 273 -2.73 5.13 0.75
N PRO A 274 -2.83 6.41 0.33
CA PRO A 274 -2.73 7.54 1.26
C PRO A 274 -3.94 7.57 2.20
N VAL A 275 -3.73 8.10 3.41
CA VAL A 275 -4.80 8.29 4.37
C VAL A 275 -5.79 9.33 3.84
N GLU A 276 -7.09 9.04 3.93
CA GLU A 276 -8.15 9.93 3.49
C GLU A 276 -8.05 11.31 4.18
N GLY A 277 -8.23 12.40 3.42
CA GLY A 277 -8.09 13.76 3.92
C GLY A 277 -6.65 14.22 4.23
N SER A 278 -5.64 13.36 4.02
CA SER A 278 -4.24 13.74 4.25
C SER A 278 -3.73 14.76 3.22
N LYS A 279 -2.69 15.50 3.61
CA LYS A 279 -1.97 16.40 2.70
C LYS A 279 -1.34 15.65 1.52
N ASP A 280 -1.01 14.38 1.71
CA ASP A 280 -0.38 13.56 0.68
C ASP A 280 -1.33 13.38 -0.51
N ILE A 281 -2.64 13.20 -0.29
CA ILE A 281 -3.64 13.17 -1.37
C ILE A 281 -3.59 14.44 -2.22
N LEU A 282 -3.52 15.62 -1.58
CA LEU A 282 -3.45 16.89 -2.28
C LEU A 282 -2.18 16.99 -3.14
N ASN A 283 -1.05 16.54 -2.60
CA ASN A 283 0.21 16.53 -3.33
C ASN A 283 0.17 15.56 -4.53
N LEU A 284 -0.39 14.35 -4.35
CA LEU A 284 -0.50 13.33 -5.39
C LEU A 284 -1.40 13.80 -6.54
N LEU A 285 -2.52 14.46 -6.22
CA LEU A 285 -3.42 15.05 -7.22
C LEU A 285 -2.73 16.18 -8.00
N GLN A 286 -2.02 17.06 -7.30
CA GLN A 286 -1.24 18.13 -7.94
C GLN A 286 -0.15 17.56 -8.85
N LEU A 287 0.56 16.54 -8.38
CA LEU A 287 1.63 15.88 -9.12
C LEU A 287 1.11 15.19 -10.39
N ALA A 288 -0.06 14.55 -10.31
CA ALA A 288 -0.74 13.96 -11.47
C ALA A 288 -1.15 15.02 -12.50
N GLU A 289 -1.65 16.18 -12.09
CA GLU A 289 -1.95 17.30 -13.00
C GLU A 289 -0.69 17.83 -13.72
N GLN A 290 0.42 17.92 -12.98
CA GLN A 290 1.71 18.28 -13.58
C GLN A 290 2.19 17.23 -14.58
N PHE A 291 2.07 15.94 -14.24
CA PHE A 291 2.40 14.83 -15.13
C PHE A 291 1.55 14.85 -16.41
N ASP A 292 0.24 15.08 -16.29
CA ASP A 292 -0.65 15.20 -17.43
C ASP A 292 -0.19 16.32 -18.38
N SER A 293 0.14 17.49 -17.82
CA SER A 293 0.62 18.64 -18.58
C SER A 293 1.96 18.35 -19.29
N ILE A 294 2.87 17.63 -18.63
CA ILE A 294 4.14 17.19 -19.23
C ILE A 294 3.87 16.25 -20.40
N ARG A 295 3.03 15.23 -20.20
CA ARG A 295 2.72 14.22 -21.23
C ARG A 295 2.01 14.83 -22.44
N GLU A 296 1.08 15.75 -22.24
CA GLU A 296 0.41 16.47 -23.33
C GLU A 296 1.38 17.34 -24.13
N ALA A 297 2.30 18.03 -23.45
CA ALA A 297 3.26 18.90 -24.12
C ALA A 297 4.44 18.13 -24.76
N TRP A 298 4.80 16.96 -24.24
CA TRP A 298 5.78 16.08 -24.86
C TRP A 298 5.21 15.44 -26.13
N GLY A 299 3.93 15.03 -26.08
CA GLY A 299 3.22 14.48 -27.23
C GLY A 299 3.48 13.00 -27.50
N ALA A 300 4.23 12.32 -26.64
CA ALA A 300 4.50 10.88 -26.71
C ALA A 300 4.30 10.21 -25.33
N PRO A 301 4.24 8.87 -25.25
CA PRO A 301 4.05 8.17 -23.98
C PRO A 301 5.22 8.39 -23.00
N ILE A 302 4.86 8.61 -21.73
CA ILE A 302 5.80 8.75 -20.61
C ILE A 302 5.41 7.71 -19.57
N GLY A 303 6.37 6.92 -19.11
CA GLY A 303 6.19 5.92 -18.06
C GLY A 303 6.61 6.44 -16.69
N VAL A 304 6.12 5.78 -15.65
CA VAL A 304 6.43 6.05 -14.24
C VAL A 304 7.16 4.85 -13.65
N LEU A 305 8.37 5.06 -13.14
CA LEU A 305 9.21 4.04 -12.49
C LEU A 305 9.26 4.17 -10.96
N GLY A 306 8.80 5.30 -10.44
CA GLY A 306 8.85 5.61 -9.02
C GLY A 306 7.77 6.62 -8.65
N GLY A 307 7.08 6.35 -7.55
CA GLY A 307 5.88 7.09 -7.13
C GLY A 307 5.84 7.34 -5.63
N TYR A 308 4.65 7.25 -5.04
CA TYR A 308 4.47 7.44 -3.60
C TYR A 308 5.12 6.30 -2.80
N ARG A 309 5.89 6.64 -1.76
CA ARG A 309 6.59 5.67 -0.88
C ARG A 309 6.49 6.09 0.60
N PRO A 310 5.31 5.98 1.24
CA PRO A 310 5.07 6.50 2.60
C PRO A 310 5.97 5.89 3.69
N GLU A 311 6.51 4.70 3.45
CA GLU A 311 7.42 3.98 4.34
C GLU A 311 8.82 4.61 4.39
N GLU A 312 9.26 5.30 3.34
CA GLU A 312 10.60 5.91 3.25
C GLU A 312 10.64 7.30 3.93
N LYS A 313 10.44 7.33 5.25
CA LYS A 313 10.47 8.56 6.07
C LYS A 313 11.89 9.11 6.27
N ILE A 314 12.61 9.35 5.18
CA ILE A 314 13.91 10.01 5.15
C ILE A 314 13.70 11.52 4.94
N LYS A 315 14.49 12.34 5.63
CA LYS A 315 14.49 13.79 5.43
C LYS A 315 14.77 14.13 3.97
N ASP A 316 14.00 15.06 3.41
CA ASP A 316 14.07 15.50 2.01
C ASP A 316 13.76 14.41 0.96
N ASN A 317 13.15 13.29 1.35
CA ASN A 317 12.47 12.40 0.41
C ASN A 317 11.08 12.96 0.08
N TYR A 318 10.85 13.26 -1.19
CA TYR A 318 9.58 13.81 -1.67
C TYR A 318 8.63 12.71 -2.17
N HIS A 319 9.12 11.49 -2.39
CA HIS A 319 8.27 10.32 -2.68
C HIS A 319 7.40 9.98 -1.47
N SER A 320 7.94 10.05 -0.24
CA SER A 320 7.17 9.76 0.99
C SER A 320 6.13 10.82 1.35
N LYS A 321 6.06 11.93 0.60
CA LYS A 321 5.08 13.01 0.77
C LYS A 321 4.10 13.12 -0.39
N GLY A 322 4.17 12.19 -1.34
CA GLY A 322 3.37 12.24 -2.57
C GLY A 322 3.71 13.41 -3.48
N MET A 323 4.95 13.90 -3.43
CA MET A 323 5.39 15.10 -4.14
C MET A 323 6.38 14.81 -5.28
N ALA A 324 6.74 13.54 -5.53
CA ALA A 324 7.77 13.18 -6.50
C ALA A 324 7.39 11.99 -7.38
N LEU A 325 7.86 12.04 -8.63
CA LEU A 325 7.81 10.93 -9.58
C LEU A 325 9.19 10.71 -10.20
N ASP A 326 9.50 9.46 -10.49
CA ASP A 326 10.59 9.07 -11.38
C ASP A 326 9.98 8.70 -12.73
N ILE A 327 10.23 9.49 -13.77
CA ILE A 327 9.56 9.37 -15.08
C ILE A 327 10.56 9.17 -16.22
N TYR A 328 10.13 8.54 -17.31
CA TYR A 328 10.96 8.30 -18.49
C TYR A 328 10.13 8.35 -19.78
N PRO A 329 10.70 8.83 -20.90
CA PRO A 329 10.06 8.68 -22.19
C PRO A 329 10.06 7.20 -22.58
N VAL A 330 8.94 6.67 -23.05
CA VAL A 330 8.82 5.24 -23.37
C VAL A 330 9.54 4.89 -24.66
N GLU A 331 9.36 5.70 -25.71
CA GLU A 331 9.86 5.42 -27.06
C GLU A 331 10.98 6.36 -27.50
N ASP A 332 11.31 7.38 -26.69
CA ASP A 332 12.28 8.42 -27.04
C ASP A 332 13.56 8.39 -26.18
N ASP A 333 14.55 9.18 -26.57
CA ASP A 333 15.80 9.31 -25.83
C ASP A 333 15.64 10.09 -24.51
N LEU A 334 16.10 9.47 -23.42
CA LEU A 334 16.04 10.06 -22.07
C LEU A 334 16.83 11.37 -21.96
N VAL A 335 17.95 11.51 -22.67
CA VAL A 335 18.79 12.72 -22.59
C VAL A 335 18.09 13.89 -23.27
N GLU A 336 17.45 13.67 -24.41
CA GLU A 336 16.63 14.67 -25.10
C GLU A 336 15.42 15.07 -24.28
N PHE A 337 14.67 14.09 -23.76
CA PHE A 337 13.54 14.35 -22.87
C PHE A 337 13.95 15.16 -21.63
N SER A 338 15.05 14.77 -20.97
CA SER A 338 15.60 15.48 -19.81
C SER A 338 15.99 16.92 -20.15
N ARG A 339 16.67 17.14 -21.28
CA ARG A 339 17.04 18.48 -21.74
C ARG A 339 15.80 19.34 -22.06
N TRP A 340 14.77 18.74 -22.65
CA TRP A 340 13.52 19.41 -22.95
C TRP A 340 12.76 19.80 -21.66
N LEU A 341 12.68 18.90 -20.69
CA LEU A 341 11.94 19.07 -19.44
C LEU A 341 12.64 20.04 -18.49
N SER A 342 13.97 20.00 -18.38
CA SER A 342 14.76 20.90 -17.52
C SER A 342 14.55 22.39 -17.82
N ARG A 343 14.13 22.73 -19.04
CA ARG A 343 13.80 24.11 -19.45
C ARG A 343 12.36 24.50 -19.11
N ARG A 344 11.53 23.55 -18.68
CA ARG A 344 10.07 23.69 -18.50
C ARG A 344 9.61 23.33 -17.10
N TRP A 345 10.49 22.79 -16.27
CA TRP A 345 10.21 22.39 -14.90
C TRP A 345 10.90 23.32 -13.90
N THR A 346 10.16 23.81 -12.90
CA THR A 346 10.72 24.69 -11.86
C THR A 346 10.93 24.01 -10.51
N GLY A 347 10.45 22.78 -10.34
CA GLY A 347 10.58 22.00 -9.13
C GLY A 347 11.96 21.36 -8.94
N GLY A 348 12.04 20.37 -8.05
CA GLY A 348 13.23 19.54 -8.00
C GLY A 348 13.33 18.68 -9.25
N PHE A 349 14.56 18.53 -9.75
CA PHE A 349 14.87 17.90 -11.03
C PHE A 349 16.22 17.20 -10.90
N LEU A 350 16.25 15.90 -11.13
CA LEU A 350 17.49 15.12 -11.09
C LEU A 350 17.45 14.02 -12.16
N PRO A 351 18.17 14.18 -13.29
CA PRO A 351 18.27 13.13 -14.30
C PRO A 351 19.19 12.00 -13.82
N ASN A 352 18.75 10.76 -14.00
CA ASN A 352 19.48 9.56 -13.61
C ASN A 352 19.70 8.66 -14.84
N LYS A 353 20.73 8.98 -15.62
CA LYS A 353 21.00 8.30 -16.92
C LYS A 353 21.27 6.81 -16.76
N GLU A 354 22.01 6.42 -15.74
CA GLU A 354 22.35 5.02 -15.48
C GLU A 354 21.12 4.18 -15.13
N LYS A 355 20.14 4.80 -14.46
CA LYS A 355 18.89 4.13 -14.07
C LYS A 355 17.74 4.33 -15.06
N GLY A 356 17.93 5.15 -16.09
CA GLY A 356 16.97 5.28 -17.17
C GLY A 356 15.76 6.17 -16.88
N TYR A 357 15.83 7.10 -15.92
CA TYR A 357 14.72 8.00 -15.57
C TYR A 357 15.17 9.42 -15.22
N VAL A 358 14.19 10.32 -15.11
CA VAL A 358 14.34 11.66 -14.53
C VAL A 358 13.45 11.75 -13.30
N HIS A 359 14.05 12.08 -12.16
CA HIS A 359 13.32 12.42 -10.95
C HIS A 359 12.80 13.85 -11.04
N ILE A 360 11.51 14.03 -10.76
CA ILE A 360 10.87 15.33 -10.61
C ILE A 360 10.12 15.40 -9.30
N ASP A 361 10.07 16.60 -8.71
CA ASP A 361 9.20 16.84 -7.56
C ASP A 361 8.70 18.28 -7.52
N ILE A 362 7.56 18.47 -6.87
CA ILE A 362 6.87 19.76 -6.76
C ILE A 362 7.34 20.61 -5.57
N ARG A 363 8.54 20.35 -5.01
CA ARG A 363 9.07 21.16 -3.89
C ARG A 363 9.11 22.64 -4.28
N LYS A 364 8.83 23.51 -3.31
CA LYS A 364 8.78 24.97 -3.49
C LYS A 364 7.81 25.41 -4.61
N ASN A 365 6.66 24.74 -4.72
CA ASN A 365 5.65 24.98 -5.76
C ASN A 365 6.21 24.77 -7.18
N GLY A 366 7.01 23.71 -7.34
CA GLY A 366 7.50 23.29 -8.64
C GLY A 366 6.36 22.99 -9.60
N ALA A 367 6.48 23.47 -10.83
CA ALA A 367 5.44 23.32 -11.84
C ALA A 367 6.04 23.19 -13.25
N PHE A 368 5.25 22.62 -14.15
CA PHE A 368 5.51 22.54 -15.57
C PHE A 368 5.00 23.79 -16.30
N TYR A 369 5.76 24.22 -17.29
CA TYR A 369 5.41 25.33 -18.18
C TYR A 369 5.58 24.91 -19.63
N THR A 370 4.54 25.11 -20.44
CA THR A 370 4.54 24.75 -21.87
C THR A 370 5.64 25.47 -22.66
N ARG A 371 5.89 26.74 -22.31
CA ARG A 371 6.99 27.53 -22.87
C ARG A 371 8.28 27.32 -22.07
N PRO A 372 9.44 27.19 -22.74
CA PRO A 372 10.72 27.20 -22.06
C PRO A 372 10.86 28.44 -21.18
N GLN A 373 11.21 28.23 -19.92
CA GLN A 373 11.62 29.29 -19.02
C GLN A 373 13.00 29.78 -19.47
N GLN A 374 13.15 31.10 -19.65
CA GLN A 374 14.47 31.71 -19.81
C GLN A 374 15.21 31.50 -18.48
N SER A 375 16.12 30.52 -18.40
CA SER A 375 16.76 30.21 -17.13
C SER A 375 17.92 31.18 -16.85
N LEU A 376 17.97 31.69 -15.61
CA LEU A 376 19.20 32.14 -14.92
C LEU A 376 20.16 30.97 -14.61
N LYS A 377 19.90 29.77 -15.13
CA LYS A 377 20.59 28.50 -14.82
C LYS A 377 21.11 27.83 -16.10
N SER A 378 21.60 28.60 -17.05
CA SER A 378 22.18 28.09 -18.29
C SER A 378 23.67 27.68 -18.15
N LEU A 379 24.14 27.36 -16.95
CA LEU A 379 25.53 26.96 -16.70
C LEU A 379 25.53 25.68 -15.87
N ALA A 380 26.08 24.61 -16.45
CA ALA A 380 26.25 23.25 -15.93
C ALA A 380 25.07 22.27 -16.14
N ILE A 381 24.88 21.83 -17.39
CA ILE A 381 24.53 20.44 -17.72
C ILE A 381 25.58 19.94 -18.69
#